data_AF-A0A2G8JKJ9-F1
#
_entry.id   AF-A0A2G8JKJ9-F1
#
_cell.length_a   1.000
_cell.length_b   1.000
_cell.length_c   1.000
_cell.angle_alpha   90.00
_cell.angle_beta   90.00
_cell.angle_gamma   90.00
#
_symmetry.space_group_name_H-M   'P 1'
#
loop_
_entity.id
_entity.type
_entity.pdbx_description
1 polymer ?
#
loop_
_entity_poly.entity_id
_entity_poly.type
_entity_poly.pdbx_seq_one_letter_code
_entity_poly.pdbx_strand_id
1 'polypeptide(L)'
;MMEGEMAMTGSSALRVAVIGAGVSGTGHVERGAAWIHGCSQENPLFSLALQHGLGSVDKEVPKFVMSELPQMTYRGDLVPLPLRSQLQEVFYYLLDGPDSVTLKGDESSGTAPQNGFRRRDEQDGSVGSYVFSMLRGYLDNVSKQEGPEQRKLFLSILQQLVSEEFISNACSSLFDLDMDAFDSYKEFSGGDFALPTGYQAILDSILKDIPEDRLHLNQPVTKIAWMNNSDGDGQSSVKLHFQNGETKDLDAVLVTSSLGFLKHNSQTLFQPSLPDDKLRSMQKLGFGVVNKVQLQYNQPFWESDWKGIRLLWDCDSVDRLEGDWSIKDEWFKRIAFVRRVFFSEDVLETLIAGEEGEFIETLDPREIGKTIT
;
A
#
# COMPACT_ATOMS: atom_id res chain seq x y z
N MET A 1 -13.44 7.53 22.95
CA MET A 1 -14.82 7.04 23.08
C MET A 1 -15.77 8.13 22.64
N MET A 2 -16.28 8.04 21.41
CA MET A 2 -17.54 8.66 21.02
C MET A 2 -18.28 7.57 20.24
N GLU A 3 -19.24 6.95 20.91
CA GLU A 3 -20.22 6.05 20.29
C GLU A 3 -21.23 6.92 19.54
N GLY A 4 -21.30 6.79 18.22
CA GLY A 4 -22.33 7.39 17.39
C GLY A 4 -23.45 6.39 17.15
N GLU A 5 -24.68 6.79 17.46
CA GLU A 5 -25.90 5.97 17.40
C GLU A 5 -26.22 5.39 16.03
N MET A 6 -26.81 4.19 16.10
CA MET A 6 -27.23 3.33 15.01
C MET A 6 -28.57 3.77 14.42
N ALA A 7 -28.64 3.85 13.09
CA ALA A 7 -29.91 3.81 12.36
C ALA A 7 -29.78 2.93 11.11
N MET A 8 -30.68 1.96 11.01
CA MET A 8 -30.76 0.95 9.95
C MET A 8 -31.37 1.55 8.69
N THR A 9 -30.65 1.56 7.56
CA THR A 9 -31.27 1.76 6.23
C THR A 9 -30.56 1.00 5.11
N GLY A 10 -31.28 0.09 4.46
CA GLY A 10 -31.33 -0.10 3.00
C GLY A 10 -30.14 -0.63 2.19
N SER A 11 -28.90 -0.55 2.67
CA SER A 11 -27.73 -1.21 2.07
C SER A 11 -27.39 -2.48 2.88
N SER A 12 -27.02 -3.56 2.20
CA SER A 12 -26.68 -4.84 2.84
C SER A 12 -25.41 -4.78 3.71
N ALA A 13 -24.61 -3.71 3.59
CA ALA A 13 -23.48 -3.44 4.47
C ALA A 13 -23.93 -2.68 5.73
N LEU A 14 -23.70 -3.28 6.92
CA LEU A 14 -24.09 -2.71 8.21
C LEU A 14 -23.09 -1.62 8.67
N ARG A 15 -21.82 -1.75 8.30
CA ARG A 15 -20.72 -0.87 8.74
C ARG A 15 -19.68 -0.69 7.66
N VAL A 16 -19.23 0.55 7.51
CA VAL A 16 -18.05 0.95 6.73
C VAL A 16 -17.05 1.49 7.72
N ALA A 17 -15.88 0.86 7.81
CA ALA A 17 -14.78 1.36 8.61
C ALA A 17 -13.68 1.89 7.70
N VAL A 18 -13.24 3.12 8.00
CA VAL A 18 -12.03 3.74 7.49
C VAL A 18 -11.22 4.10 8.75
N ILE A 19 -10.07 3.44 8.98
CA ILE A 19 -9.01 3.71 10.02
C ILE A 19 -9.19 3.15 11.47
N GLY A 20 -8.22 2.33 11.98
CA GLY A 20 -8.00 1.83 13.39
C GLY A 20 -8.39 0.37 13.80
N ALA A 21 -7.66 -0.48 14.54
CA ALA A 21 -8.07 -1.91 14.76
C ALA A 21 -9.47 -2.14 15.41
N GLY A 22 -10.18 -3.23 15.05
CA GLY A 22 -11.43 -3.63 15.71
C GLY A 22 -11.81 -5.09 15.49
N VAL A 23 -12.35 -5.76 16.53
CA VAL A 23 -12.93 -7.10 16.42
C VAL A 23 -14.35 -6.96 15.89
N SER A 24 -14.66 -7.58 14.76
CA SER A 24 -16.03 -7.61 14.23
C SER A 24 -16.53 -9.04 14.13
N GLY A 25 -17.65 -9.32 14.80
CA GLY A 25 -18.62 -10.39 14.51
C GLY A 25 -18.12 -11.85 14.54
N THR A 26 -17.17 -12.18 13.67
CA THR A 26 -16.68 -13.54 13.43
C THR A 26 -15.15 -13.63 13.31
N GLY A 27 -14.42 -12.51 13.26
CA GLY A 27 -13.00 -12.50 12.89
C GLY A 27 -12.16 -11.32 13.38
N HIS A 28 -10.84 -11.44 13.22
CA HIS A 28 -9.89 -10.35 13.41
C HIS A 28 -9.78 -9.50 12.15
N VAL A 29 -9.97 -8.19 12.31
CA VAL A 29 -9.92 -7.24 11.21
C VAL A 29 -8.85 -6.19 11.50
N GLU A 30 -7.79 -6.22 10.71
CA GLU A 30 -6.67 -5.28 10.80
C GLU A 30 -6.95 -4.05 9.95
N ARG A 31 -6.90 -2.86 10.56
CA ARG A 31 -7.05 -1.60 9.81
C ARG A 31 -5.71 -1.05 9.29
N GLY A 32 -4.58 -1.57 9.79
CA GLY A 32 -3.23 -1.28 9.29
C GLY A 32 -2.61 -2.49 8.60
N ALA A 33 -1.32 -2.74 8.87
CA ALA A 33 -0.60 -3.91 8.38
C ALA A 33 -1.29 -5.20 8.81
N ALA A 34 -1.43 -6.14 7.88
CA ALA A 34 -2.07 -7.44 8.11
C ALA A 34 -1.24 -8.62 7.60
N TRP A 35 -0.12 -8.32 6.93
CA TRP A 35 0.69 -9.27 6.18
C TRP A 35 2.16 -9.16 6.60
N ILE A 36 2.83 -10.31 6.67
CA ILE A 36 4.29 -10.39 6.72
C ILE A 36 4.75 -10.86 5.35
N HIS A 37 5.50 -10.00 4.65
CA HIS A 37 6.04 -10.30 3.33
C HIS A 37 7.37 -11.04 3.47
N GLY A 38 7.41 -12.29 3.04
CA GLY A 38 8.55 -13.20 3.12
C GLY A 38 8.56 -14.10 4.36
N CYS A 39 7.93 -15.27 4.24
CA CYS A 39 7.89 -16.35 5.23
C CYS A 39 9.23 -17.11 5.37
N SER A 40 10.34 -16.40 5.50
CA SER A 40 11.66 -17.00 5.70
C SER A 40 12.23 -16.61 7.06
N GLN A 41 13.18 -17.41 7.55
CA GLN A 41 13.88 -17.12 8.82
C GLN A 41 14.72 -15.83 8.74
N GLU A 42 15.02 -15.35 7.53
CA GLU A 42 15.69 -14.07 7.28
C GLU A 42 14.80 -12.87 7.64
N ASN A 43 13.48 -13.02 7.57
CA ASN A 43 12.55 -11.99 8.00
C ASN A 43 12.44 -11.99 9.55
N PRO A 44 12.92 -10.94 10.23
CA PRO A 44 12.94 -10.91 11.70
C PRO A 44 11.53 -10.90 12.30
N LEU A 45 10.54 -10.32 11.63
CA LEU A 45 9.15 -10.30 12.09
C LEU A 45 8.50 -11.68 11.98
N PHE A 46 8.78 -12.41 10.89
CA PHE A 46 8.32 -13.79 10.75
C PHE A 46 8.94 -14.68 11.83
N SER A 47 10.25 -14.57 12.04
CA SER A 47 10.98 -15.30 13.09
C SER A 47 10.42 -15.00 14.48
N LEU A 48 10.13 -13.73 14.79
CA LEU A 48 9.52 -13.32 16.05
C LEU A 48 8.11 -13.92 16.22
N ALA A 49 7.28 -13.88 15.18
CA ALA A 49 5.94 -14.46 15.21
C ALA A 49 5.97 -15.96 15.51
N LEU A 50 6.93 -16.70 14.94
CA LEU A 50 7.12 -18.13 15.24
C LEU A 50 7.58 -18.38 16.68
N GLN A 51 8.54 -17.59 17.18
CA GLN A 51 9.07 -17.72 18.55
C GLN A 51 7.97 -17.54 19.61
N HIS A 52 7.00 -16.65 19.36
CA HIS A 52 5.87 -16.42 20.24
C HIS A 52 4.64 -17.30 19.93
N GLY A 53 4.76 -18.28 19.03
CA GLY A 53 3.67 -19.21 18.69
C GLY A 53 2.47 -18.55 18.01
N LEU A 54 2.66 -17.37 17.40
CA LEU A 54 1.60 -16.62 16.70
C LEU A 54 1.34 -17.17 15.29
N GLY A 55 2.30 -17.91 14.74
CA GLY A 55 2.19 -18.59 13.45
C GLY A 55 2.74 -20.01 13.50
N SER A 56 2.54 -20.76 12.42
CA SER A 56 3.13 -22.09 12.23
C SER A 56 3.54 -22.23 10.77
N VAL A 57 4.77 -22.68 10.54
CA VAL A 57 5.28 -23.01 9.19
C VAL A 57 4.47 -24.17 8.58
N ASP A 58 3.97 -25.07 9.44
CA ASP A 58 3.28 -26.30 9.03
C ASP A 58 1.76 -26.17 8.89
N LYS A 59 1.16 -25.04 9.31
CA LYS A 59 -0.28 -24.83 9.10
C LYS A 59 -0.43 -24.19 7.73
N GLU A 60 -1.29 -24.75 6.90
CA GLU A 60 -1.66 -24.20 5.60
C GLU A 60 -2.16 -22.77 5.76
N VAL A 61 -1.24 -21.81 5.73
CA VAL A 61 -1.56 -20.41 5.55
C VAL A 61 -2.13 -20.35 4.16
N PRO A 62 -3.36 -19.84 3.98
CA PRO A 62 -3.93 -19.72 2.65
C PRO A 62 -2.96 -18.90 1.80
N LYS A 63 -2.28 -19.55 0.85
CA LYS A 63 -1.51 -18.84 -0.15
C LYS A 63 -2.51 -17.99 -0.92
N PHE A 64 -2.36 -16.68 -0.80
CA PHE A 64 -3.13 -15.73 -1.57
C PHE A 64 -2.25 -15.18 -2.65
N VAL A 65 -2.68 -15.39 -3.88
CA VAL A 65 -2.01 -14.85 -5.06
C VAL A 65 -3.02 -13.95 -5.73
N MET A 66 -2.79 -12.64 -5.68
CA MET A 66 -3.71 -11.64 -6.25
C MET A 66 -4.00 -11.93 -7.74
N SER A 67 -2.97 -12.37 -8.47
CA SER A 67 -3.08 -12.70 -9.90
C SER A 67 -3.96 -13.91 -10.22
N GLU A 68 -4.25 -14.77 -9.23
CA GLU A 68 -5.19 -15.89 -9.39
C GLU A 68 -6.64 -15.44 -9.35
N LEU A 69 -6.95 -14.29 -8.72
CA LEU A 69 -8.33 -13.82 -8.61
C LEU A 69 -8.96 -13.61 -9.98
N PRO A 70 -10.24 -13.99 -10.17
CA PRO A 70 -10.99 -13.67 -11.38
C PRO A 70 -10.98 -12.16 -11.61
N GLN A 71 -10.91 -11.77 -12.87
CA GLN A 71 -10.83 -10.39 -13.30
C GLN A 71 -12.11 -10.08 -14.08
N MET A 72 -12.85 -9.04 -13.67
CA MET A 72 -14.23 -8.83 -14.10
C MET A 72 -14.50 -7.37 -14.47
N THR A 73 -15.25 -7.16 -15.55
CA THR A 73 -15.78 -5.83 -15.91
C THR A 73 -16.81 -5.38 -14.87
N TYR A 74 -17.08 -4.07 -14.81
CA TYR A 74 -18.17 -3.53 -13.98
C TYR A 74 -19.58 -4.11 -14.30
N ARG A 75 -19.73 -4.80 -15.44
CA ARG A 75 -20.97 -5.49 -15.84
C ARG A 75 -21.03 -6.95 -15.37
N GLY A 76 -19.93 -7.46 -14.82
CA GLY A 76 -19.81 -8.85 -14.36
C GLY A 76 -19.25 -9.82 -15.41
N ASP A 77 -18.73 -9.33 -16.54
CA ASP A 77 -18.13 -10.18 -17.56
C ASP A 77 -16.72 -10.60 -17.15
N LEU A 78 -16.41 -11.89 -17.26
CA LEU A 78 -15.07 -12.42 -16.97
C LEU A 78 -14.09 -12.11 -18.11
N VAL A 79 -12.91 -11.61 -17.74
CA VAL A 79 -11.79 -11.43 -18.67
C VAL A 79 -11.06 -12.76 -18.87
N PRO A 80 -10.82 -13.20 -20.12
CA PRO A 80 -10.12 -14.46 -20.39
C PRO A 80 -8.71 -14.50 -19.78
N LEU A 81 -8.37 -15.63 -19.16
CA LEU A 81 -7.05 -15.85 -18.52
C LEU A 81 -5.87 -15.57 -19.46
N PRO A 82 -5.83 -16.08 -20.72
CA PRO A 82 -4.68 -15.83 -21.59
C PRO A 82 -4.44 -14.35 -21.84
N LEU A 83 -5.52 -13.57 -21.97
CA LEU A 83 -5.44 -12.16 -22.28
C LEU A 83 -4.88 -11.35 -21.09
N ARG A 84 -5.42 -11.58 -19.88
CA ARG A 84 -4.93 -10.89 -18.69
C ARG A 84 -3.49 -11.27 -18.35
N SER A 85 -3.12 -12.55 -18.53
CA SER A 85 -1.73 -13.00 -18.30
C SER A 85 -0.75 -12.31 -19.25
N GLN A 86 -1.09 -12.22 -20.54
CA GLN A 86 -0.27 -11.52 -21.53
C GLN A 86 -0.04 -10.05 -21.15
N LEU A 87 -1.09 -9.32 -20.77
CA LEU A 87 -0.97 -7.90 -20.44
C LEU A 87 -0.25 -7.67 -19.12
N GLN A 88 -0.47 -8.57 -18.15
CA GLN A 88 0.27 -8.55 -16.89
C GLN A 88 1.78 -8.73 -17.13
N GLU A 89 2.18 -9.70 -17.97
CA GLU A 89 3.59 -9.89 -18.34
C GLU A 89 4.17 -8.66 -19.05
N VAL A 90 3.44 -8.06 -19.99
CA VAL A 90 3.88 -6.84 -20.67
C VAL A 90 4.08 -5.70 -19.68
N PHE A 91 3.13 -5.48 -18.78
CA PHE A 91 3.18 -4.39 -17.82
C PHE A 91 4.34 -4.55 -16.83
N TYR A 92 4.50 -5.73 -16.22
CA TYR A 92 5.60 -5.98 -15.29
C TYR A 92 6.98 -6.01 -15.96
N TYR A 93 7.06 -6.46 -17.22
CA TYR A 93 8.28 -6.30 -18.01
C TYR A 93 8.67 -4.82 -18.14
N LEU A 94 7.69 -3.93 -18.35
CA LEU A 94 7.96 -2.49 -18.46
C LEU A 94 8.35 -1.89 -17.11
N LEU A 95 7.75 -2.33 -16.00
CA LEU A 95 8.11 -1.87 -14.65
C LEU A 95 9.53 -2.28 -14.25
N ASP A 96 9.94 -3.50 -14.56
CA ASP A 96 11.29 -4.02 -14.31
C ASP A 96 12.36 -3.27 -15.15
N GLY A 97 11.96 -2.53 -16.18
CA GLY A 97 12.86 -1.78 -17.06
C GLY A 97 13.75 -2.68 -17.95
N PRO A 98 14.54 -2.08 -18.87
CA PRO A 98 15.34 -2.86 -19.83
C PRO A 98 16.58 -3.54 -19.25
N ASP A 99 17.09 -3.09 -18.10
CA ASP A 99 18.34 -3.60 -17.51
C ASP A 99 18.14 -4.85 -16.62
N SER A 100 16.93 -5.06 -16.09
CA SER A 100 16.57 -6.22 -15.26
C SER A 100 16.65 -7.57 -16.00
N VAL A 101 16.35 -7.57 -17.30
CA VAL A 101 16.46 -8.77 -18.17
C VAL A 101 17.91 -9.25 -18.28
N THR A 102 18.88 -8.35 -18.10
CA THR A 102 20.31 -8.70 -18.15
C THR A 102 20.77 -9.38 -16.85
N LEU A 103 20.02 -9.26 -15.75
CA LEU A 103 20.36 -9.85 -14.44
C LEU A 103 19.52 -11.10 -14.10
N LYS A 104 18.31 -11.26 -14.66
CA LYS A 104 17.43 -12.43 -14.45
C LYS A 104 17.53 -13.49 -15.57
N GLY A 105 18.68 -13.57 -16.25
CA GLY A 105 18.94 -14.61 -17.25
C GLY A 105 19.38 -15.93 -16.61
N ASP A 106 18.44 -16.71 -16.06
CA ASP A 106 18.32 -18.14 -16.39
C ASP A 106 17.02 -18.78 -15.86
N GLU A 107 16.50 -19.68 -16.70
CA GLU A 107 15.45 -20.69 -16.46
C GLU A 107 13.95 -20.27 -16.45
N SER A 108 13.40 -20.30 -17.67
CA SER A 108 12.09 -20.90 -18.05
C SER A 108 10.89 -19.97 -18.37
N SER A 109 10.69 -19.84 -19.69
CA SER A 109 9.45 -19.63 -20.45
C SER A 109 8.71 -18.29 -20.38
N GLY A 110 8.82 -17.54 -21.48
CA GLY A 110 7.93 -16.45 -21.88
C GLY A 110 8.60 -15.65 -22.99
N THR A 111 8.16 -15.78 -24.24
CA THR A 111 8.75 -15.07 -25.38
C THR A 111 8.52 -13.56 -25.26
N ALA A 112 9.52 -12.84 -24.76
CA ALA A 112 9.54 -11.38 -24.82
C ALA A 112 9.42 -10.90 -26.28
N PRO A 113 8.75 -9.76 -26.55
CA PRO A 113 8.69 -9.18 -27.89
C PRO A 113 10.10 -8.97 -28.46
N GLN A 114 10.37 -9.48 -29.66
CA GLN A 114 11.70 -9.53 -30.29
C GLN A 114 12.34 -8.16 -30.62
N ASN A 115 11.72 -7.05 -30.23
CA ASN A 115 12.26 -5.71 -30.38
C ASN A 115 12.40 -5.07 -28.99
N GLY A 116 13.59 -5.23 -28.39
CA GLY A 116 13.92 -4.68 -27.08
C GLY A 116 13.55 -3.20 -26.95
N PHE A 117 12.81 -2.89 -25.89
CA PHE A 117 12.38 -1.55 -25.54
C PHE A 117 13.60 -0.73 -25.08
N ARG A 118 14.27 -0.04 -26.01
CA ARG A 118 15.42 0.83 -25.69
C ARG A 118 14.97 2.06 -24.89
N ARG A 119 15.68 2.40 -23.81
CA ARG A 119 15.58 3.69 -23.09
C ARG A 119 15.59 4.82 -24.12
N ARG A 120 14.47 5.52 -24.26
CA ARG A 120 14.35 6.69 -25.14
C ARG A 120 14.17 7.88 -24.22
N ASP A 121 15.29 8.47 -23.77
CA ASP A 121 15.39 9.71 -22.98
C ASP A 121 14.06 10.23 -22.45
N GLU A 122 13.62 9.69 -21.31
CA GLU A 122 12.50 10.25 -20.57
C GLU A 122 12.99 11.41 -19.73
N GLN A 123 12.34 12.56 -19.94
CA GLN A 123 12.86 13.86 -19.56
C GLN A 123 12.95 14.07 -18.03
N ASP A 124 12.35 13.21 -17.21
CA ASP A 124 12.32 13.32 -15.76
C ASP A 124 12.87 12.12 -14.96
N GLY A 125 13.20 11.00 -15.61
CA GLY A 125 13.73 9.80 -14.94
C GLY A 125 12.71 9.00 -14.11
N SER A 126 11.41 9.24 -14.28
CA SER A 126 10.36 8.53 -13.53
C SER A 126 9.90 7.23 -14.20
N VAL A 127 9.36 6.30 -13.39
CA VAL A 127 8.72 5.07 -13.88
C VAL A 127 7.54 5.39 -14.80
N GLY A 128 6.74 6.41 -14.46
CA GLY A 128 5.58 6.83 -15.25
C GLY A 128 5.96 7.27 -16.66
N SER A 129 6.98 8.12 -16.79
CA SER A 129 7.47 8.55 -18.09
C SER A 129 7.89 7.36 -18.97
N TYR A 130 8.56 6.36 -18.39
CA TYR A 130 8.91 5.11 -19.07
C TYR A 130 7.69 4.31 -19.50
N VAL A 131 6.94 3.84 -18.51
CA VAL A 131 5.87 2.88 -18.71
C VAL A 131 4.82 3.44 -19.67
N PHE A 132 4.37 4.68 -19.49
CA PHE A 132 3.32 5.25 -20.33
C PHE A 132 3.79 5.60 -21.75
N SER A 133 5.06 5.99 -21.94
CA SER A 133 5.65 6.15 -23.27
C SER A 133 5.63 4.82 -24.05
N MET A 134 6.04 3.74 -23.39
CA MET A 134 6.08 2.41 -23.99
C MET A 134 4.67 1.85 -24.25
N LEU A 135 3.74 2.04 -23.32
CA LEU A 135 2.35 1.62 -23.46
C LEU A 135 1.63 2.33 -24.61
N ARG A 136 1.88 3.64 -24.84
CA ARG A 136 1.33 4.35 -26.01
C ARG A 136 1.73 3.66 -27.32
N GLY A 137 3.02 3.32 -27.47
CA GLY A 137 3.52 2.60 -28.64
C GLY A 137 2.94 1.19 -28.79
N TYR A 138 2.81 0.45 -27.68
CA TYR A 138 2.19 -0.87 -27.66
C TYR A 138 0.71 -0.84 -28.07
N LEU A 139 -0.07 0.05 -27.46
CA LEU A 139 -1.51 0.16 -27.69
C LEU A 139 -1.83 0.66 -29.11
N ASP A 140 -0.98 1.49 -29.72
CA ASP A 140 -1.15 1.92 -31.10
C ASP A 140 -1.02 0.77 -32.10
N ASN A 141 -0.22 -0.25 -31.78
CA ASN A 141 -0.15 -1.47 -32.57
C ASN A 141 -1.39 -2.34 -32.36
N VAL A 142 -1.87 -2.48 -31.13
CA VAL A 142 -3.13 -3.19 -30.81
C VAL A 142 -4.31 -2.59 -31.58
N SER A 143 -4.46 -1.26 -31.57
CA SER A 143 -5.52 -0.57 -32.32
C SER A 143 -5.53 -0.91 -33.81
N LYS A 144 -4.33 -1.02 -34.42
CA LYS A 144 -4.18 -1.31 -35.85
C LYS A 144 -4.50 -2.77 -36.19
N GLN A 145 -4.29 -3.70 -35.25
CA GLN A 145 -4.40 -5.14 -35.49
C GLN A 145 -5.74 -5.72 -35.02
N GLU A 146 -6.24 -5.29 -33.86
CA GLU A 146 -7.37 -5.94 -33.16
C GLU A 146 -8.61 -5.03 -33.04
N GLY A 147 -8.47 -3.74 -33.34
CA GLY A 147 -9.58 -2.78 -33.37
C GLY A 147 -9.85 -2.05 -32.04
N PRO A 148 -10.82 -1.12 -32.04
CA PRO A 148 -11.02 -0.17 -30.93
C PRO A 148 -11.58 -0.80 -29.65
N GLU A 149 -12.50 -1.77 -29.74
CA GLU A 149 -13.09 -2.43 -28.57
C GLU A 149 -12.03 -3.21 -27.77
N GLN A 150 -11.14 -3.89 -28.49
CA GLN A 150 -10.05 -4.63 -27.89
C GLN A 150 -9.02 -3.70 -27.25
N ARG A 151 -8.67 -2.58 -27.90
CA ARG A 151 -7.84 -1.52 -27.30
C ARG A 151 -8.45 -1.01 -25.98
N LYS A 152 -9.77 -0.79 -25.94
CA LYS A 152 -10.48 -0.35 -24.72
C LYS A 152 -10.40 -1.39 -23.59
N LEU A 153 -10.57 -2.68 -23.90
CA LEU A 153 -10.39 -3.75 -22.92
C LEU A 153 -8.95 -3.78 -22.38
N PHE A 154 -7.95 -3.63 -23.25
CA PHE A 154 -6.54 -3.59 -22.86
C PHE A 154 -6.25 -2.42 -21.91
N LEU A 155 -6.74 -1.23 -22.26
CA LEU A 155 -6.64 -0.05 -21.41
C LEU A 155 -7.29 -0.28 -20.04
N SER A 156 -8.45 -0.93 -20.00
CA SER A 156 -9.16 -1.23 -18.74
C SER A 156 -8.41 -2.26 -17.88
N ILE A 157 -7.72 -3.22 -18.50
CA ILE A 157 -6.82 -4.17 -17.80
C ILE A 157 -5.60 -3.43 -17.24
N LEU A 158 -4.96 -2.57 -18.06
CA LEU A 158 -3.81 -1.77 -17.63
C LEU A 158 -4.18 -0.80 -16.51
N GLN A 159 -5.36 -0.20 -16.55
CA GLN A 159 -5.87 0.70 -15.50
C GLN A 159 -5.93 -0.01 -14.14
N GLN A 160 -6.41 -1.26 -14.15
CA GLN A 160 -6.48 -2.08 -12.95
C GLN A 160 -5.07 -2.40 -12.41
N LEU A 161 -4.11 -2.75 -13.29
CA LEU A 161 -2.72 -3.03 -12.90
C LEU A 161 -2.00 -1.79 -12.37
N VAL A 162 -2.15 -0.63 -13.01
CA VAL A 162 -1.61 0.65 -12.52
C VAL A 162 -2.18 0.99 -11.14
N SER A 163 -3.47 0.70 -10.91
CA SER A 163 -4.09 0.92 -9.59
C SER A 163 -3.55 -0.03 -8.52
N GLU A 164 -3.16 -1.27 -8.86
CA GLU A 164 -2.41 -2.15 -7.94
C GLU A 164 -1.04 -1.57 -7.60
N GLU A 165 -0.32 -0.98 -8.57
CA GLU A 165 0.99 -0.37 -8.30
C GLU A 165 0.91 0.84 -7.38
N PHE A 166 -0.17 1.62 -7.45
CA PHE A 166 -0.38 2.75 -6.54
C PHE A 166 -0.54 2.26 -5.10
N ILE A 167 -1.20 1.12 -4.92
CA ILE A 167 -1.33 0.46 -3.62
C ILE A 167 0.01 -0.08 -3.14
N SER A 168 0.75 -0.79 -3.99
CA SER A 168 2.05 -1.40 -3.64
C SER A 168 3.11 -0.36 -3.27
N ASN A 169 3.13 0.78 -3.97
CA ASN A 169 4.13 1.83 -3.78
C ASN A 169 3.63 2.99 -2.89
N ALA A 170 2.37 2.96 -2.45
CA ALA A 170 1.71 4.04 -1.73
C ALA A 170 1.94 5.40 -2.42
N CYS A 171 1.67 5.47 -3.73
CA CYS A 171 1.87 6.68 -4.54
C CYS A 171 0.57 7.12 -5.23
N SER A 172 0.57 8.38 -5.68
CA SER A 172 -0.55 8.96 -6.45
C SER A 172 -0.33 8.85 -7.95
N SER A 173 0.91 8.66 -8.37
CA SER A 173 1.27 8.48 -9.77
C SER A 173 2.54 7.64 -9.94
N LEU A 174 2.67 6.95 -11.07
CA LEU A 174 3.97 6.34 -11.45
C LEU A 174 5.03 7.41 -11.74
N PHE A 175 4.65 8.66 -12.02
CA PHE A 175 5.59 9.77 -12.17
C PHE A 175 6.29 10.15 -10.85
N ASP A 176 5.74 9.74 -9.69
CA ASP A 176 6.35 9.98 -8.37
C ASP A 176 7.48 8.98 -8.06
N LEU A 177 7.63 7.94 -8.88
CA LEU A 177 8.56 6.84 -8.65
C LEU A 177 9.82 7.03 -9.48
N ASP A 178 10.97 6.98 -8.82
CA ASP A 178 12.29 7.09 -9.46
C ASP A 178 12.66 5.76 -10.13
N MET A 179 12.99 5.80 -11.42
CA MET A 179 13.25 4.59 -12.20
C MET A 179 14.52 3.85 -11.74
N ASP A 180 15.55 4.56 -11.30
CA ASP A 180 16.80 3.93 -10.88
C ASP A 180 16.67 3.31 -9.47
N ALA A 181 15.80 3.86 -8.62
CA ALA A 181 15.54 3.36 -7.27
C ALA A 181 14.39 2.33 -7.20
N PHE A 182 13.56 2.20 -8.24
CA PHE A 182 12.36 1.35 -8.21
C PHE A 182 12.68 -0.11 -7.86
N ASP A 183 13.74 -0.68 -8.45
CA ASP A 183 14.19 -2.07 -8.20
C ASP A 183 15.21 -2.18 -7.04
N SER A 184 15.27 -1.16 -6.16
CA SER A 184 16.20 -1.18 -5.01
C SER A 184 15.67 -1.99 -3.82
N TYR A 185 14.36 -2.22 -3.76
CA TYR A 185 13.72 -2.98 -2.69
C TYR A 185 14.01 -4.47 -2.86
N LYS A 186 14.44 -5.12 -1.77
CA LYS A 186 14.72 -6.57 -1.75
C LYS A 186 13.70 -7.26 -0.88
N GLU A 187 12.89 -8.11 -1.49
CA GLU A 187 11.94 -8.94 -0.78
C GLU A 187 12.60 -10.10 -0.06
N PHE A 188 12.09 -10.40 1.13
CA PHE A 188 12.39 -11.65 1.79
C PHE A 188 11.70 -12.80 1.06
N SER A 189 12.40 -13.93 0.93
CA SER A 189 11.81 -15.13 0.33
C SER A 189 10.71 -15.74 1.22
N GLY A 190 9.91 -16.64 0.64
CA GLY A 190 8.89 -17.41 1.37
C GLY A 190 7.45 -16.97 1.15
N GLY A 191 7.21 -15.92 0.37
CA GLY A 191 5.86 -15.42 0.05
C GLY A 191 5.18 -14.75 1.24
N ASP A 192 3.88 -14.46 1.10
CA ASP A 192 3.14 -13.63 2.06
C ASP A 192 2.41 -14.45 3.13
N PHE A 193 2.46 -13.96 4.37
CA PHE A 193 1.81 -14.55 5.53
C PHE A 193 0.79 -13.61 6.15
N ALA A 194 -0.49 -13.96 6.06
CA ALA A 194 -1.52 -13.33 6.87
C ALA A 194 -1.52 -13.96 8.28
N LEU A 195 -1.39 -13.13 9.30
CA LEU A 195 -1.33 -13.59 10.69
C LEU A 195 -2.75 -13.77 11.26
N PRO A 196 -3.19 -15.01 11.61
CA PRO A 196 -4.55 -15.26 12.09
C PRO A 196 -4.92 -14.48 13.36
N THR A 197 -3.93 -14.23 14.21
CA THR A 197 -4.09 -13.50 15.47
C THR A 197 -4.04 -11.98 15.30
N GLY A 198 -3.86 -11.50 14.07
CA GLY A 198 -3.61 -10.09 13.78
C GLY A 198 -2.19 -9.63 14.14
N TYR A 199 -1.74 -8.57 13.48
CA TYR A 199 -0.45 -7.93 13.66
C TYR A 199 -0.28 -7.35 15.08
N GLN A 200 -1.38 -6.97 15.73
CA GLN A 200 -1.38 -6.54 17.12
C GLN A 200 -0.74 -7.59 18.05
N ALA A 201 -0.92 -8.89 17.79
CA ALA A 201 -0.33 -9.93 18.62
C ALA A 201 1.21 -9.92 18.61
N ILE A 202 1.85 -9.48 17.52
CA ILE A 202 3.29 -9.27 17.45
C ILE A 202 3.68 -8.11 18.36
N LEU A 203 2.95 -6.99 18.27
CA LEU A 203 3.21 -5.82 19.10
C LEU A 203 3.02 -6.13 20.59
N ASP A 204 1.95 -6.85 20.94
CA ASP A 204 1.68 -7.30 22.31
C ASP A 204 2.80 -8.21 22.83
N SER A 205 3.45 -8.97 21.96
CA SER A 205 4.58 -9.81 22.34
C SER A 205 5.82 -8.99 22.64
N ILE A 206 6.10 -7.94 21.86
CA ILE A 206 7.20 -7.00 22.10
C ILE A 206 6.94 -6.17 23.37
N LEU A 207 5.71 -5.72 23.57
CA LEU A 207 5.34 -4.86 24.70
C LEU A 207 5.46 -5.58 26.05
N LYS A 208 5.35 -6.91 26.11
CA LYS A 208 5.55 -7.68 27.35
C LYS A 208 6.94 -7.52 27.94
N ASP A 209 7.94 -7.23 27.11
CA ASP A 209 9.33 -7.05 27.54
C ASP A 209 9.64 -5.58 27.92
N ILE A 210 8.68 -4.67 27.75
CA ILE A 210 8.83 -3.24 28.08
C ILE A 210 8.07 -2.97 29.38
N PRO A 211 8.74 -2.57 30.47
CA PRO A 211 8.07 -2.18 31.71
C PRO A 211 7.08 -1.04 31.49
N GLU A 212 5.90 -1.12 32.11
CA GLU A 212 4.83 -0.12 31.95
C GLU A 212 5.28 1.30 32.33
N ASP A 213 6.17 1.45 33.31
CA ASP A 213 6.74 2.73 33.74
C ASP A 213 7.71 3.35 32.72
N ARG A 214 8.06 2.61 31.66
CA ARG A 214 8.90 3.06 30.55
C ARG A 214 8.11 3.41 29.29
N LEU A 215 6.83 3.05 29.24
CA LEU A 215 5.94 3.38 28.14
C LEU A 215 5.06 4.58 28.52
N HIS A 216 5.43 5.75 28.03
CA HIS A 216 4.65 6.96 28.29
C HIS A 216 3.76 7.31 27.10
N LEU A 217 2.46 7.03 27.24
CA LEU A 217 1.44 7.42 26.27
C LEU A 217 0.92 8.83 26.55
N ASN A 218 0.31 9.46 25.54
CA ASN A 218 -0.26 10.81 25.65
C ASN A 218 0.76 11.87 26.09
N GLN A 219 2.04 11.69 25.76
CA GLN A 219 3.11 12.65 26.00
C GLN A 219 3.77 13.09 24.68
N PRO A 220 3.10 13.90 23.85
CA PRO A 220 3.69 14.36 22.59
C PRO A 220 4.93 15.20 22.84
N VAL A 221 6.04 14.80 22.20
CA VAL A 221 7.27 15.60 22.15
C VAL A 221 7.08 16.71 21.13
N THR A 222 7.31 17.95 21.54
CA THR A 222 7.16 19.16 20.70
C THR A 222 8.50 19.71 20.24
N LYS A 223 9.59 19.41 20.97
CA LYS A 223 10.94 19.86 20.62
C LYS A 223 12.02 18.95 21.21
N ILE A 224 13.11 18.80 20.48
CA ILE A 224 14.30 18.01 20.81
C ILE A 224 15.52 18.93 20.71
N ALA A 225 16.04 19.35 21.85
CA ALA A 225 17.28 20.13 21.92
C ALA A 225 18.48 19.19 22.08
N TRP A 226 19.29 19.00 21.02
CA TRP A 226 20.25 17.88 20.94
C TRP A 226 21.73 18.29 20.79
N MET A 227 22.04 19.59 20.78
CA MET A 227 23.42 20.06 20.92
C MET A 227 23.59 20.83 22.23
N ASN A 228 24.38 20.26 23.13
CA ASN A 228 24.95 20.93 24.29
C ASN A 228 26.44 20.57 24.32
N ASN A 229 27.31 21.45 23.81
CA ASN A 229 28.70 21.54 24.25
C ASN A 229 29.39 22.77 23.69
N SER A 230 29.21 23.90 24.39
CA SER A 230 30.23 24.94 24.43
C SER A 230 30.14 25.74 25.72
N ASP A 231 30.02 25.07 26.87
CA ASP A 231 30.40 25.61 28.19
C ASP A 231 30.89 24.45 29.09
N GLY A 232 32.09 23.94 28.78
CA GLY A 232 33.04 23.41 29.77
C GLY A 232 32.83 22.04 30.43
N ASP A 233 31.63 21.45 30.46
CA ASP A 233 31.36 20.27 31.30
C ASP A 233 30.85 19.04 30.52
N GLY A 234 31.64 18.59 29.54
CA GLY A 234 31.85 17.18 29.13
C GLY A 234 30.68 16.23 28.80
N GLN A 235 29.42 16.59 28.96
CA GLN A 235 28.29 15.65 28.89
C GLN A 235 27.29 16.11 27.82
N SER A 236 27.36 15.48 26.65
CA SER A 236 26.38 15.66 25.58
C SER A 236 25.01 15.23 26.09
N SER A 237 24.15 16.19 26.39
CA SER A 237 22.79 15.98 26.88
C SER A 237 21.79 16.41 25.80
N VAL A 238 20.73 15.61 25.65
CA VAL A 238 19.56 15.90 24.82
C VAL A 238 18.40 16.26 25.73
N LYS A 239 17.76 17.41 25.50
CA LYS A 239 16.59 17.86 26.25
C LYS A 239 15.32 17.76 25.41
N LEU A 240 14.38 16.94 25.86
CA LEU A 240 13.04 16.85 25.31
C LEU A 240 12.13 17.89 25.93
N HIS A 241 11.25 18.46 25.11
CA HIS A 241 10.13 19.28 25.54
C HIS A 241 8.83 18.60 25.15
N PHE A 242 7.89 18.55 26.09
CA PHE A 242 6.59 17.92 25.91
C PHE A 242 5.49 18.97 25.78
N GLN A 243 4.35 18.58 25.20
CA GLN A 243 3.21 19.48 24.98
C GLN A 243 2.63 20.06 26.29
N ASN A 244 2.74 19.33 27.40
CA ASN A 244 2.31 19.77 28.73
C ASN A 244 3.27 20.80 29.38
N GLY A 245 4.36 21.19 28.71
CA GLY A 245 5.39 22.10 29.22
C GLY A 245 6.50 21.43 30.04
N GLU A 246 6.40 20.11 30.28
CA GLU A 246 7.46 19.35 30.94
C GLU A 246 8.71 19.25 30.05
N THR A 247 9.87 19.08 30.69
CA THR A 247 11.14 18.82 30.00
C THR A 247 11.88 17.65 30.63
N LYS A 248 12.62 16.89 29.82
CA LYS A 248 13.43 15.76 30.28
C LYS A 248 14.80 15.75 29.63
N ASP A 249 15.85 15.72 30.43
CA ASP A 249 17.24 15.54 29.99
C ASP A 249 17.57 14.05 29.85
N LEU A 250 18.26 13.70 28.77
CA LEU A 250 18.62 12.34 28.36
C LEU A 250 20.03 12.33 27.76
N ASP A 251 20.71 11.20 27.80
CA ASP A 251 22.02 11.06 27.13
C ASP A 251 21.87 10.92 25.60
N ALA A 252 20.77 10.32 25.14
CA ALA A 252 20.47 10.11 23.73
C ALA A 252 18.96 9.99 23.47
N VAL A 253 18.55 10.26 22.24
CA VAL A 253 17.16 10.10 21.77
C VAL A 253 17.16 9.40 20.42
N LEU A 254 16.39 8.30 20.31
CA LEU A 254 16.05 7.66 19.04
C LEU A 254 14.68 8.16 18.60
N VAL A 255 14.60 8.72 17.39
CA VAL A 255 13.35 9.23 16.82
C VAL A 255 12.82 8.22 15.81
N THR A 256 11.65 7.64 16.10
CA THR A 256 10.94 6.69 15.22
C THR A 256 9.61 7.25 14.73
N SER A 257 9.42 8.58 14.77
CA SER A 257 8.26 9.24 14.20
C SER A 257 8.17 8.95 12.69
N SER A 258 6.95 8.88 12.16
CA SER A 258 6.73 8.61 10.74
C SER A 258 7.41 9.67 9.85
N LEU A 259 7.79 9.26 8.64
CA LEU A 259 8.39 10.17 7.66
C LEU A 259 7.45 11.36 7.35
N GLY A 260 6.14 11.13 7.21
CA GLY A 260 5.17 12.22 7.02
C GLY A 260 5.18 13.25 8.16
N PHE A 261 5.23 12.80 9.42
CA PHE A 261 5.34 13.71 10.56
C PHE A 261 6.65 14.49 10.52
N LEU A 262 7.76 13.82 10.22
CA LEU A 262 9.08 14.47 10.14
C LEU A 262 9.14 15.48 9.00
N LYS A 263 8.60 15.18 7.81
CA LYS A 263 8.52 16.12 6.68
C LYS A 263 7.82 17.43 7.06
N HIS A 264 6.76 17.34 7.86
CA HIS A 264 5.99 18.50 8.31
C HIS A 264 6.64 19.26 9.48
N ASN A 265 7.31 18.56 10.39
CA ASN A 265 7.74 19.13 11.67
C ASN A 265 9.25 19.24 11.84
N SER A 266 10.09 18.74 10.93
CA SER A 266 11.56 18.69 11.14
C SER A 266 12.20 20.05 11.41
N GLN A 267 11.64 21.12 10.83
CA GLN A 267 12.13 22.49 11.00
C GLN A 267 11.91 23.05 12.42
N THR A 268 10.89 22.56 13.13
CA THR A 268 10.52 23.05 14.48
C THR A 268 10.82 22.03 15.57
N LEU A 269 10.86 20.74 15.24
CA LEU A 269 11.08 19.65 16.16
C LEU A 269 12.52 19.59 16.68
N PHE A 270 13.52 19.96 15.87
CA PHE A 270 14.93 19.83 16.25
C PHE A 270 15.58 21.18 16.54
N GLN A 271 16.31 21.28 17.65
CA GLN A 271 17.09 22.44 18.02
C GLN A 271 18.54 22.04 18.38
N PRO A 272 19.56 22.49 17.64
CA PRO A 272 19.46 23.19 16.36
C PRO A 272 18.84 22.32 15.27
N SER A 273 18.56 22.91 14.11
CA SER A 273 17.99 22.18 12.97
C SER A 273 18.88 21.02 12.54
N LEU A 274 18.27 20.00 11.94
CA LEU A 274 19.02 18.90 11.34
C LEU A 274 19.90 19.41 10.19
N PRO A 275 21.03 18.75 9.91
CA PRO A 275 21.85 19.09 8.75
C PRO A 275 21.05 19.10 7.43
N ASP A 276 21.37 20.02 6.53
CA ASP A 276 20.64 20.22 5.27
C ASP A 276 20.53 18.95 4.43
N ASP A 277 21.56 18.09 4.43
CA ASP A 277 21.53 16.84 3.67
C ASP A 277 20.50 15.84 4.23
N LYS A 278 20.26 15.84 5.55
CA LYS A 278 19.17 15.03 6.16
C LYS A 278 17.80 15.61 5.78
N LEU A 279 17.65 16.93 5.82
CA LEU A 279 16.40 17.60 5.43
C LEU A 279 16.09 17.34 3.94
N ARG A 280 17.09 17.46 3.07
CA ARG A 280 16.95 17.19 1.63
C ARG A 280 16.58 15.74 1.37
N SER A 281 17.24 14.78 2.05
CA SER A 281 16.91 13.35 1.91
C SER A 281 15.47 13.06 2.34
N MET A 282 15.03 13.65 3.46
CA MET A 282 13.66 13.54 3.94
C MET A 282 12.64 14.09 2.94
N GLN A 283 12.97 15.19 2.24
CA GLN A 283 12.09 15.74 1.21
C GLN A 283 12.03 14.87 -0.05
N LYS A 284 13.13 14.21 -0.43
CA LYS A 284 13.19 13.34 -1.62
C LYS A 284 12.43 12.02 -1.49
N LEU A 285 12.32 11.47 -0.28
CA LEU A 285 11.61 10.19 -0.08
C LEU A 285 10.09 10.39 -0.21
N GLY A 286 9.41 9.51 -0.93
CA GLY A 286 7.95 9.48 -1.01
C GLY A 286 7.30 9.15 0.33
N PHE A 287 6.12 9.70 0.58
CA PHE A 287 5.26 9.34 1.71
C PHE A 287 3.80 9.59 1.31
N GLY A 288 3.17 8.58 0.73
CA GLY A 288 1.76 8.66 0.32
C GLY A 288 0.83 7.86 1.21
N VAL A 289 -0.40 7.70 0.74
CA VAL A 289 -1.53 7.18 1.49
C VAL A 289 -2.05 5.91 0.83
N VAL A 290 -2.41 4.93 1.66
CA VAL A 290 -3.21 3.76 1.28
C VAL A 290 -4.29 3.57 2.34
N ASN A 291 -5.52 3.88 1.96
CA ASN A 291 -6.69 3.65 2.79
C ASN A 291 -7.20 2.24 2.57
N LYS A 292 -7.69 1.66 3.66
CA LYS A 292 -8.37 0.38 3.68
C LYS A 292 -9.84 0.61 3.96
N VAL A 293 -10.69 0.12 3.07
CA VAL A 293 -12.14 0.18 3.21
C VAL A 293 -12.66 -1.22 3.50
N GLN A 294 -13.32 -1.38 4.65
CA GLN A 294 -13.88 -2.64 5.10
C GLN A 294 -15.39 -2.56 5.20
N LEU A 295 -16.06 -3.52 4.56
CA LEU A 295 -17.52 -3.61 4.46
C LEU A 295 -17.99 -4.86 5.20
N GLN A 296 -18.70 -4.68 6.31
CA GLN A 296 -19.25 -5.78 7.11
C GLN A 296 -20.71 -6.06 6.74
N TYR A 297 -21.04 -7.33 6.53
CA TYR A 297 -22.36 -7.80 6.10
C TYR A 297 -22.99 -8.69 7.17
N ASN A 298 -24.27 -8.45 7.51
CA ASN A 298 -24.99 -9.34 8.43
C ASN A 298 -25.25 -10.71 7.82
N GLN A 299 -25.44 -10.73 6.49
CA GLN A 299 -25.70 -11.91 5.70
C GLN A 299 -24.76 -11.85 4.49
N PRO A 300 -23.59 -12.51 4.57
CA PRO A 300 -22.68 -12.62 3.44
C PRO A 300 -23.41 -13.18 2.22
N PHE A 301 -23.27 -12.51 1.07
CA PHE A 301 -23.91 -12.93 -0.18
C PHE A 301 -23.00 -13.81 -1.05
N TRP A 302 -21.77 -14.04 -0.61
CA TRP A 302 -20.76 -14.83 -1.30
C TRP A 302 -20.60 -16.22 -0.67
N GLU A 303 -20.05 -17.15 -1.44
CA GLU A 303 -19.75 -18.51 -0.99
C GLU A 303 -18.54 -18.55 -0.04
N SER A 304 -18.51 -19.56 0.84
CA SER A 304 -17.47 -19.71 1.87
C SER A 304 -16.04 -19.92 1.33
N ASP A 305 -15.88 -20.28 0.06
CA ASP A 305 -14.59 -20.42 -0.63
C ASP A 305 -14.25 -19.23 -1.53
N TRP A 306 -15.16 -18.26 -1.68
CA TRP A 306 -14.93 -17.06 -2.48
C TRP A 306 -13.85 -16.18 -1.83
N LYS A 307 -12.80 -15.88 -2.61
CA LYS A 307 -11.62 -15.12 -2.15
C LYS A 307 -11.68 -13.64 -2.52
N GLY A 308 -12.23 -13.31 -3.68
CA GLY A 308 -12.20 -11.95 -4.21
C GLY A 308 -12.36 -11.88 -5.71
N ILE A 309 -12.38 -10.66 -6.22
CA ILE A 309 -12.41 -10.30 -7.64
C ILE A 309 -11.47 -9.10 -7.87
N ARG A 310 -10.86 -9.03 -9.05
CA ARG A 310 -10.22 -7.83 -9.58
C ARG A 310 -11.20 -7.08 -10.48
N LEU A 311 -11.33 -5.77 -10.29
CA LEU A 311 -12.35 -4.93 -10.91
C LEU A 311 -11.76 -4.13 -12.07
N LEU A 312 -12.47 -4.11 -13.20
CA LEU A 312 -12.09 -3.35 -14.39
C LEU A 312 -13.06 -2.21 -14.57
N TRP A 313 -12.50 -1.02 -14.54
CA TRP A 313 -13.20 0.19 -14.89
C TRP A 313 -12.92 0.55 -16.34
N ASP A 314 -13.95 1.05 -17.01
CA ASP A 314 -13.82 1.51 -18.40
C ASP A 314 -12.73 2.58 -18.49
N CYS A 315 -11.70 2.29 -19.29
CA CYS A 315 -10.62 3.19 -19.62
C CYS A 315 -10.47 3.27 -21.15
N ASP A 316 -10.43 4.48 -21.69
CA ASP A 316 -10.45 4.76 -23.14
C ASP A 316 -9.21 5.54 -23.64
N SER A 317 -8.35 6.00 -22.75
CA SER A 317 -7.08 6.68 -23.08
C SER A 317 -5.93 6.26 -22.16
N VAL A 318 -4.69 6.52 -22.59
CA VAL A 318 -3.51 6.39 -21.72
C VAL A 318 -3.47 7.51 -20.69
N ASP A 319 -3.96 8.69 -21.03
CA ASP A 319 -3.98 9.84 -20.11
C ASP A 319 -4.83 9.52 -18.86
N ARG A 320 -5.87 8.70 -19.00
CA ARG A 320 -6.62 8.14 -17.85
C ARG A 320 -5.80 7.19 -16.99
N LEU A 321 -4.87 6.42 -17.56
CA LEU A 321 -3.93 5.59 -16.79
C LEU A 321 -2.97 6.47 -15.97
N GLU A 322 -2.62 7.63 -16.52
CA GLU A 322 -1.76 8.63 -15.87
C GLU A 322 -2.46 9.36 -14.71
N GLY A 323 -3.78 9.22 -14.59
CA GLY A 323 -4.59 9.83 -13.52
C GLY A 323 -5.58 10.90 -13.98
N ASP A 324 -5.83 11.05 -15.29
CA ASP A 324 -6.79 12.02 -15.82
C ASP A 324 -8.27 11.58 -15.62
N TRP A 325 -8.71 11.55 -14.37
CA TRP A 325 -10.12 11.35 -13.98
C TRP A 325 -10.58 12.35 -12.93
N SER A 326 -11.89 12.56 -12.86
CA SER A 326 -12.47 13.39 -11.81
C SER A 326 -12.40 12.63 -10.49
N ILE A 327 -11.48 12.99 -9.59
CA ILE A 327 -11.43 12.41 -8.24
C ILE A 327 -12.79 12.56 -7.54
N LYS A 328 -13.46 13.69 -7.71
CA LYS A 328 -14.75 13.96 -7.08
C LYS A 328 -15.85 12.98 -7.53
N ASP A 329 -15.89 12.62 -8.81
CA ASP A 329 -16.99 11.86 -9.40
C ASP A 329 -16.64 10.40 -9.68
N GLU A 330 -15.35 10.06 -9.73
CA GLU A 330 -14.83 8.79 -10.23
C GLU A 330 -13.75 8.15 -9.33
N TRP A 331 -13.52 8.64 -8.10
CA TRP A 331 -12.51 8.06 -7.17
C TRP A 331 -12.63 6.53 -7.01
N PHE A 332 -13.85 5.99 -7.05
CA PHE A 332 -14.10 4.56 -6.90
C PHE A 332 -13.50 3.74 -8.04
N LYS A 333 -13.18 4.35 -9.19
CA LYS A 333 -12.46 3.69 -10.28
C LYS A 333 -11.01 3.35 -9.91
N ARG A 334 -10.48 3.84 -8.80
CA ARG A 334 -9.17 3.43 -8.26
C ARG A 334 -9.22 2.07 -7.55
N ILE A 335 -10.41 1.55 -7.26
CA ILE A 335 -10.58 0.23 -6.62
C ILE A 335 -10.16 -0.86 -7.60
N ALA A 336 -8.97 -1.43 -7.39
CA ALA A 336 -8.42 -2.48 -8.26
C ALA A 336 -9.01 -3.87 -7.96
N PHE A 337 -9.42 -4.12 -6.72
CA PHE A 337 -9.95 -5.42 -6.29
C PHE A 337 -10.88 -5.28 -5.10
N VAL A 338 -11.73 -6.29 -4.89
CA VAL A 338 -12.45 -6.50 -3.64
C VAL A 338 -12.21 -7.94 -3.23
N ARG A 339 -11.81 -8.15 -1.98
CA ARG A 339 -11.52 -9.49 -1.45
C ARG A 339 -12.21 -9.75 -0.14
N ARG A 340 -12.38 -11.03 0.21
CA ARG A 340 -12.75 -11.41 1.56
C ARG A 340 -11.55 -11.25 2.49
N VAL A 341 -11.77 -10.78 3.71
CA VAL A 341 -10.74 -10.79 4.75
C VAL A 341 -10.48 -12.25 5.19
N PHE A 342 -9.21 -12.69 5.21
CA PHE A 342 -8.83 -14.10 5.39
C PHE A 342 -9.48 -14.79 6.58
N PHE A 343 -9.53 -14.09 7.71
CA PHE A 343 -9.99 -14.63 8.98
C PHE A 343 -11.35 -14.04 9.40
N SER A 344 -12.13 -13.54 8.45
CA SER A 344 -13.51 -13.06 8.67
C SER A 344 -14.43 -13.63 7.60
N GLU A 345 -15.59 -14.14 8.00
CA GLU A 345 -16.55 -14.71 7.05
C GLU A 345 -17.47 -13.64 6.45
N ASP A 346 -17.56 -12.49 7.12
CA ASP A 346 -18.58 -11.46 6.92
C ASP A 346 -18.03 -10.10 6.48
N VAL A 347 -16.73 -10.02 6.17
CA VAL A 347 -16.06 -8.75 5.83
C VAL A 347 -15.38 -8.81 4.47
N LEU A 348 -15.72 -7.83 3.62
CA LEU A 348 -14.99 -7.51 2.40
C LEU A 348 -14.01 -6.36 2.63
N GLU A 349 -12.91 -6.36 1.91
CA GLU A 349 -11.86 -5.35 1.94
C GLU A 349 -11.47 -4.92 0.53
N THR A 350 -11.27 -3.61 0.35
CA THR A 350 -10.51 -3.03 -0.75
C THR A 350 -9.50 -2.01 -0.22
N LEU A 351 -8.48 -1.74 -1.02
CA LEU A 351 -7.52 -0.67 -0.79
C LEU A 351 -7.70 0.43 -1.84
N ILE A 352 -7.46 1.67 -1.44
CA ILE A 352 -7.46 2.86 -2.30
C ILE A 352 -6.25 3.68 -1.91
N ALA A 353 -5.41 4.01 -2.89
CA ALA A 353 -4.15 4.71 -2.68
C ALA A 353 -4.14 6.07 -3.38
N GLY A 354 -3.15 6.89 -3.05
CA GLY A 354 -2.91 8.17 -3.69
C GLY A 354 -3.93 9.25 -3.32
N GLU A 355 -4.12 10.22 -4.22
CA GLU A 355 -5.05 11.35 -4.03
C GLU A 355 -6.50 10.89 -3.86
N GLU A 356 -6.91 9.76 -4.48
CA GLU A 356 -8.24 9.20 -4.23
C GLU A 356 -8.38 8.67 -2.79
N GLY A 357 -7.29 8.14 -2.22
CA GLY A 357 -7.22 7.76 -0.80
C GLY A 357 -7.44 8.99 0.10
N GLU A 358 -6.69 10.06 -0.13
CA GLU A 358 -6.85 11.32 0.61
C GLU A 358 -8.26 11.91 0.45
N PHE A 359 -8.83 11.82 -0.75
CA PHE A 359 -10.17 12.30 -1.01
C PHE A 359 -11.23 11.55 -0.20
N ILE A 360 -11.16 10.22 -0.13
CA ILE A 360 -12.15 9.45 0.64
C ILE A 360 -12.07 9.72 2.14
N GLU A 361 -10.94 10.18 2.68
CA GLU A 361 -10.85 10.62 4.08
C GLU A 361 -11.73 11.84 4.38
N THR A 362 -12.11 12.60 3.34
CA THR A 362 -13.01 13.76 3.47
C THR A 362 -14.49 13.41 3.39
N LEU A 363 -14.82 12.17 3.00
CA LEU A 363 -16.20 11.71 2.78
C LEU A 363 -16.80 11.10 4.05
N ASP A 364 -18.14 11.12 4.15
CA ASP A 364 -18.83 10.33 5.17
C ASP A 364 -18.67 8.83 4.85
N PRO A 365 -18.30 7.97 5.81
CA PRO A 365 -18.16 6.54 5.58
C PRO A 365 -19.39 5.88 4.95
N ARG A 366 -20.60 6.40 5.19
CA ARG A 366 -21.85 5.91 4.58
C ARG A 366 -21.90 6.21 3.07
N GLU A 367 -21.35 7.33 2.62
CA GLU A 367 -21.26 7.67 1.20
C GLU A 367 -20.25 6.78 0.48
N ILE A 368 -19.13 6.47 1.14
CA ILE A 368 -18.12 5.51 0.65
C ILE A 368 -18.77 4.14 0.48
N GLY A 369 -19.44 3.63 1.52
CA GLY A 369 -20.14 2.34 1.47
C GLY A 369 -21.16 2.27 0.35
N LYS A 370 -22.03 3.29 0.25
CA LYS A 370 -23.07 3.36 -0.78
C LYS A 370 -22.50 3.43 -2.20
N THR A 371 -21.31 3.97 -2.39
CA THR A 371 -20.65 4.00 -3.70
C THR A 371 -20.07 2.64 -4.09
N ILE A 372 -19.54 1.89 -3.11
CA ILE A 372 -18.87 0.61 -3.36
C ILE A 372 -19.87 -0.56 -3.45
N THR A 373 -20.97 -0.51 -2.70
CA THR A 373 -22.04 -1.53 -2.70
C THR A 373 -23.18 -1.15 -3.63
#